data_AF-A0A1V2LKQ9-F1
#
_entry.id   AF-A0A1V2LKQ9-F1
#
_cell.length_a   1.000
_cell.length_b   1.000
_cell.length_c   1.000
_cell.angle_alpha   90.00
_cell.angle_beta   90.00
_cell.angle_gamma   90.00
#
_symmetry.space_group_name_H-M   'P 1'
#
loop_
_entity.id
_entity.type
_entity.pdbx_description
1 polymer ?
#
loop_
_entity_poly.entity_id
_entity_poly.type
_entity_poly.pdbx_seq_one_letter_code
_entity_poly.pdbx_strand_id
1 'polypeptide(L)'
;MKISQLLISLAPLAGLAVASDPPKCDADNKCPEEYPCCSNDGACGTGSYCLGPCDPRYSFNSTSCMPAPICKAGTFTPRKDNMILQTDYLGNITANDFQYYGQVEDNDDSVMIKMPKKSTGGVISSNFYIWYGNVKMKFKTSHNAGVVSAAILFSQVEDEIDFEWVGSELDTTETNFYYEGILDYHNGNKSSSANTYEDFHVYEIDWTQDEINWLIDGSVVRTLKKDDTWNSTSNKYEYPQTPTRVQLSIWPGGAADSPEGTREWAGGYIDWDASDFSDPGYLYVAVDTVEVTCYDPPSTAQTEGNKKVSYRYDGKGYDEENVIISDKGTVIKDLGRTGFNTGEDQNDNSSSKSSIKSSSTSKSASSSSSSPKSTASSSTAHGFIQDTNTLSASATASVSSIVSVTPSKGHLNNASLLGLLIAFVSHFAF
;
A
#
# COMPACT_ATOMS: atom_id res chain seq x y z
N MET A 1 -49.22 31.94 48.16
CA MET A 1 -47.89 31.32 47.88
C MET A 1 -47.36 31.87 46.57
N LYS A 2 -46.04 32.10 46.46
CA LYS A 2 -45.42 32.65 45.24
C LYS A 2 -45.29 31.57 44.17
N ILE A 3 -45.62 31.92 42.93
CA ILE A 3 -45.29 31.12 41.74
C ILE A 3 -43.82 31.42 41.40
N SER A 4 -42.97 30.39 41.36
CA SER A 4 -41.58 30.52 40.91
C SER A 4 -41.46 29.92 39.51
N GLN A 5 -41.09 30.74 38.53
CA GLN A 5 -40.72 30.26 37.20
C GLN A 5 -39.38 29.54 37.29
N LEU A 6 -39.28 28.35 36.68
CA LEU A 6 -38.02 27.64 36.49
C LEU A 6 -37.64 27.72 35.01
N LEU A 7 -36.63 28.53 34.69
CA LEU A 7 -36.06 28.63 33.35
C LEU A 7 -35.17 27.40 33.10
N ILE A 8 -35.63 26.50 32.23
CA ILE A 8 -34.81 25.40 31.73
C ILE A 8 -34.01 25.91 30.53
N SER A 9 -32.71 26.16 30.73
CA SER A 9 -31.78 26.44 29.63
C SER A 9 -31.48 25.16 28.86
N LEU A 10 -31.96 25.05 27.61
CA LEU A 10 -31.43 24.05 26.69
C LEU A 10 -29.98 24.41 26.35
N ALA A 11 -29.03 23.63 26.85
CA ALA A 11 -27.71 23.58 26.25
C ALA A 11 -27.82 22.85 24.89
N PRO A 12 -27.20 23.37 23.81
CA PRO A 12 -27.18 22.65 22.54
C PRO A 12 -26.43 21.34 22.72
N LEU A 13 -27.05 20.24 22.30
CA LEU A 13 -26.39 18.94 22.21
C LEU A 13 -25.30 19.06 21.15
N ALA A 14 -24.04 19.13 21.58
CA ALA A 14 -22.92 18.99 20.66
C ALA A 14 -22.99 17.58 20.08
N GLY A 15 -23.39 17.46 18.81
CA GLY A 15 -23.39 16.18 18.13
C GLY A 15 -21.97 15.63 18.12
N LEU A 16 -21.80 14.40 18.58
CA LEU A 16 -20.55 13.70 18.30
C LEU A 16 -20.47 13.54 16.78
N ALA A 17 -19.50 14.22 16.18
CA ALA A 17 -19.08 13.89 14.83
C ALA A 17 -18.54 12.46 14.88
N VAL A 18 -19.35 11.51 14.41
CA VAL A 18 -18.86 10.18 14.07
C VAL A 18 -17.89 10.42 12.92
N ALA A 19 -16.60 10.15 13.13
CA ALA A 19 -15.66 10.09 12.03
C ALA A 19 -16.14 8.99 11.09
N SER A 20 -16.58 9.36 9.90
CA SER A 20 -16.84 8.40 8.83
C SER A 20 -15.53 7.76 8.41
N ASP A 21 -15.54 6.45 8.18
CA ASP A 21 -14.41 5.78 7.55
C ASP A 21 -14.04 6.51 6.23
N PRO A 22 -12.75 6.63 5.89
CA PRO A 22 -12.34 7.27 4.65
C PRO A 22 -12.99 6.56 3.45
N PRO A 23 -13.39 7.29 2.38
CA PRO A 23 -13.96 6.66 1.20
C PRO A 23 -13.02 5.58 0.65
N LYS A 24 -13.58 4.50 0.13
CA LYS A 24 -12.80 3.43 -0.50
C LYS A 24 -12.65 3.68 -2.01
N CYS A 25 -11.58 3.15 -2.58
CA CYS A 25 -11.28 3.19 -3.99
C CYS A 25 -10.78 1.83 -4.50
N ASP A 26 -11.10 1.55 -5.76
CA ASP A 26 -10.80 0.33 -6.49
C ASP A 26 -10.99 0.56 -8.00
N ALA A 27 -10.94 -0.49 -8.81
CA ALA A 27 -11.11 -0.43 -10.27
C ALA A 27 -12.49 0.10 -10.73
N ASP A 28 -13.54 -0.08 -9.94
CA ASP A 28 -14.90 0.40 -10.22
C ASP A 28 -15.20 1.77 -9.57
N ASN A 29 -14.53 2.07 -8.45
CA ASN A 29 -14.78 3.21 -7.58
C ASN A 29 -13.56 4.13 -7.50
N LYS A 30 -13.54 5.21 -8.29
CA LYS A 30 -12.53 6.26 -8.15
C LYS A 30 -12.77 7.14 -6.92
N CYS A 31 -11.68 7.64 -6.33
CA CYS A 31 -11.77 8.61 -5.24
C CYS A 31 -12.52 9.91 -5.61
N PRO A 32 -13.23 10.54 -4.66
CA PRO A 32 -13.90 11.83 -4.86
C PRO A 32 -12.90 12.99 -4.83
N GLU A 33 -13.23 14.12 -5.47
CA GLU A 33 -12.39 15.32 -5.55
C GLU A 33 -11.92 15.87 -4.19
N GLU A 34 -12.71 15.67 -3.12
CA GLU A 34 -12.38 16.10 -1.74
C GLU A 34 -11.26 15.26 -1.10
N TYR A 35 -11.14 13.99 -1.47
CA TYR A 35 -10.14 13.03 -0.97
C TYR A 35 -9.50 12.32 -2.18
N PRO A 36 -8.84 13.05 -3.10
CA PRO A 36 -8.68 12.62 -4.48
C PRO A 36 -7.62 11.52 -4.68
N CYS A 37 -6.80 11.26 -3.67
CA CYS A 37 -5.66 10.35 -3.73
C CYS A 37 -6.05 8.99 -3.17
N CYS A 38 -6.05 7.96 -4.02
CA CYS A 38 -6.24 6.57 -3.61
C CYS A 38 -4.92 6.01 -3.09
N SER A 39 -4.89 5.42 -1.89
CA SER A 39 -3.77 4.61 -1.44
C SER A 39 -3.77 3.24 -2.14
N ASN A 40 -2.63 2.56 -2.22
CA ASN A 40 -2.56 1.13 -2.59
C ASN A 40 -3.51 0.25 -1.73
N ASP A 41 -3.72 0.59 -0.45
CA ASP A 41 -4.73 -0.06 0.43
C ASP A 41 -6.21 0.25 0.10
N GLY A 42 -6.49 0.79 -1.09
CA GLY A 42 -7.82 1.16 -1.58
C GLY A 42 -8.54 2.22 -0.72
N ALA A 43 -7.83 3.18 -0.10
CA ALA A 43 -8.41 4.22 0.74
C ALA A 43 -8.14 5.64 0.20
N CYS A 44 -9.17 6.46 0.15
CA CYS A 44 -9.12 7.83 -0.36
C CYS A 44 -8.69 8.83 0.72
N GLY A 45 -7.77 9.73 0.38
CA GLY A 45 -7.30 10.75 1.31
C GLY A 45 -6.63 11.97 0.68
N THR A 46 -5.91 12.68 1.53
CA THR A 46 -5.05 13.84 1.22
C THR A 46 -3.72 13.69 1.96
N GLY A 47 -2.74 14.58 1.70
CA GLY A 47 -1.46 14.57 2.41
C GLY A 47 -0.62 13.34 2.08
N SER A 48 -0.31 12.52 3.10
CA SER A 48 0.50 11.31 2.95
C SER A 48 -0.08 10.29 1.96
N TYR A 49 -1.41 10.25 1.79
CA TYR A 49 -2.10 9.44 0.78
C TYR A 49 -1.77 9.85 -0.65
N CYS A 50 -1.40 11.12 -0.86
CA CYS A 50 -1.04 11.65 -2.17
C CYS A 50 0.44 11.49 -2.50
N LEU A 51 1.27 11.03 -1.56
CA LEU A 51 2.71 10.85 -1.76
C LEU A 51 2.99 9.44 -2.32
N GLY A 52 3.97 8.74 -1.74
CA GLY A 52 4.41 7.46 -2.27
C GLY A 52 3.32 6.38 -2.42
N PRO A 53 2.36 6.18 -1.49
CA PRO A 53 1.37 5.12 -1.62
C PRO A 53 0.21 5.48 -2.57
N CYS A 54 0.30 6.59 -3.34
CA CYS A 54 -0.80 7.05 -4.17
C CYS A 54 -0.87 6.30 -5.50
N ASP A 55 -1.96 5.59 -5.74
CA ASP A 55 -2.28 4.97 -7.03
C ASP A 55 -3.09 5.94 -7.92
N PRO A 56 -2.51 6.41 -9.05
CA PRO A 56 -3.21 7.30 -9.99
C PRO A 56 -4.34 6.62 -10.77
N ARG A 57 -4.36 5.27 -10.86
CA ARG A 57 -5.40 4.48 -11.57
C ARG A 57 -6.76 4.62 -10.89
N TYR A 58 -6.79 4.57 -9.57
CA TYR A 58 -8.02 4.61 -8.76
C TYR A 58 -8.23 5.96 -8.04
N SER A 59 -7.25 6.86 -8.14
CA SER A 59 -7.42 8.28 -7.78
C SER A 59 -8.46 9.00 -8.65
N PHE A 60 -8.93 10.16 -8.17
CA PHE A 60 -9.93 11.01 -8.84
C PHE A 60 -9.54 11.33 -10.30
N ASN A 61 -8.26 11.66 -10.51
CA ASN A 61 -7.60 11.70 -11.82
C ASN A 61 -6.07 11.51 -11.67
N SER A 62 -5.35 11.40 -12.79
CA SER A 62 -3.90 11.11 -12.83
C SER A 62 -2.99 12.19 -12.21
N THR A 63 -3.49 13.40 -11.92
CA THR A 63 -2.74 14.47 -11.25
C THR A 63 -3.13 14.67 -9.78
N SER A 64 -3.92 13.75 -9.21
CA SER A 64 -4.24 13.73 -7.77
C SER A 64 -3.01 13.41 -6.92
N CYS A 65 -2.26 12.40 -7.36
CA CYS A 65 -1.01 11.99 -6.77
C CYS A 65 0.08 13.04 -7.00
N MET A 66 0.95 13.19 -6.00
CA MET A 66 2.19 13.93 -6.12
C MET A 66 3.15 13.18 -7.06
N PRO A 67 3.96 13.91 -7.85
CA PRO A 67 5.05 13.32 -8.61
C PRO A 67 6.01 12.52 -7.71
N ALA A 68 6.33 11.31 -8.12
CA ALA A 68 7.25 10.41 -7.43
C ALA A 68 8.70 10.93 -7.56
N PRO A 69 9.47 11.13 -6.48
CA PRO A 69 10.82 11.71 -6.58
C PRO A 69 11.79 10.82 -7.37
N ILE A 70 12.62 11.43 -8.22
CA ILE A 70 13.54 10.72 -9.10
C ILE A 70 14.65 9.95 -8.35
N CYS A 71 15.21 8.93 -9.01
CA CYS A 71 16.20 8.03 -8.45
C CYS A 71 17.42 8.74 -7.85
N LYS A 72 17.85 8.27 -6.68
CA LYS A 72 19.02 8.74 -5.94
C LYS A 72 20.01 7.57 -5.80
N ALA A 73 21.09 7.60 -6.57
CA ALA A 73 22.15 6.59 -6.48
C ALA A 73 23.03 6.80 -5.23
N GLY A 74 23.49 5.71 -4.63
CA GLY A 74 24.39 5.72 -3.47
C GLY A 74 24.22 4.53 -2.54
N THR A 75 25.02 4.51 -1.47
CA THR A 75 24.88 3.60 -0.33
C THR A 75 24.14 4.33 0.78
N PHE A 76 23.05 3.75 1.26
CA PHE A 76 22.19 4.26 2.30
C PHE A 76 22.20 3.34 3.51
N THR A 77 22.19 3.92 4.71
CA THR A 77 22.11 3.20 5.99
C THR A 77 20.85 3.65 6.72
N PRO A 78 19.70 2.96 6.59
CA PRO A 78 18.46 3.39 7.24
C PRO A 78 18.62 3.41 8.76
N ARG A 79 18.38 4.55 9.41
CA ARG A 79 18.52 4.78 10.86
C ARG A 79 17.52 5.82 11.34
N LYS A 80 17.12 5.83 12.61
CA LYS A 80 16.01 6.69 13.09
C LYS A 80 16.26 8.19 12.98
N ASP A 81 17.49 8.63 12.75
CA ASP A 81 17.85 10.03 12.54
C ASP A 81 17.75 10.49 11.06
N ASN A 82 17.71 9.56 10.10
CA ASN A 82 17.56 9.84 8.66
C ASN A 82 16.21 9.35 8.07
N MET A 83 15.31 8.90 8.94
CA MET A 83 13.97 8.45 8.60
C MET A 83 12.89 9.30 9.28
N ILE A 84 11.71 9.35 8.64
CA ILE A 84 10.53 10.05 9.16
C ILE A 84 9.33 9.10 9.24
N LEU A 85 8.44 9.31 10.21
CA LEU A 85 7.18 8.57 10.27
C LEU A 85 6.36 8.90 9.02
N GLN A 86 5.80 7.87 8.34
CA GLN A 86 5.09 8.03 7.07
C GLN A 86 3.90 9.01 7.14
N THR A 87 3.24 9.13 8.30
CA THR A 87 2.15 10.10 8.50
C THR A 87 2.62 11.55 8.52
N ASP A 88 3.91 11.77 8.77
CA ASP A 88 4.53 13.08 8.96
C ASP A 88 5.38 13.46 7.73
N TYR A 89 5.55 12.54 6.77
CA TYR A 89 6.27 12.79 5.53
C TYR A 89 5.50 13.74 4.62
N LEU A 90 6.22 14.74 4.09
CA LEU A 90 5.70 15.80 3.24
C LEU A 90 6.34 15.81 1.84
N GLY A 91 6.97 14.71 1.40
CA GLY A 91 7.55 14.60 0.05
C GLY A 91 8.96 15.17 -0.13
N ASN A 92 9.64 15.55 0.96
CA ASN A 92 10.98 16.13 0.92
C ASN A 92 12.11 15.08 1.09
N ILE A 93 12.59 14.57 -0.05
CA ILE A 93 13.70 13.59 -0.12
C ILE A 93 15.06 14.12 0.36
N THR A 94 15.21 15.45 0.51
CA THR A 94 16.49 16.04 0.95
C THR A 94 16.62 16.08 2.47
N ALA A 95 15.51 15.88 3.19
CA ALA A 95 15.47 15.83 4.65
C ALA A 95 15.62 14.40 5.20
N ASN A 96 15.02 13.40 4.53
CA ASN A 96 15.04 12.01 4.96
C ASN A 96 15.12 11.10 3.74
N ASP A 97 15.95 10.05 3.80
CA ASP A 97 16.10 9.10 2.69
C ASP A 97 15.00 8.03 2.68
N PHE A 98 14.41 7.74 3.84
CA PHE A 98 13.31 6.81 3.99
C PHE A 98 12.18 7.38 4.85
N GLN A 99 11.01 6.79 4.69
CA GLN A 99 9.90 6.88 5.63
C GLN A 99 9.69 5.51 6.30
N TYR A 100 9.06 5.47 7.47
CA TYR A 100 8.71 4.21 8.13
C TYR A 100 7.28 4.19 8.66
N TYR A 101 6.75 2.98 8.76
CA TYR A 101 5.53 2.62 9.49
C TYR A 101 5.84 1.48 10.48
N GLY A 102 5.05 1.38 11.55
CA GLY A 102 5.28 0.43 12.64
C GLY A 102 6.33 0.92 13.64
N GLN A 103 7.04 -0.02 14.28
CA GLN A 103 8.07 0.29 15.26
C GLN A 103 9.46 -0.01 14.73
N VAL A 104 10.35 0.98 14.74
CA VAL A 104 11.76 0.84 14.38
C VAL A 104 12.68 1.13 15.56
N GLU A 105 13.81 0.44 15.65
CA GLU A 105 14.88 0.66 16.63
C GLU A 105 16.26 0.43 16.01
N ASP A 106 17.18 1.37 16.20
CA ASP A 106 18.57 1.19 15.75
C ASP A 106 19.28 0.16 16.63
N ASN A 107 20.06 -0.73 16.02
CA ASN A 107 20.81 -1.79 16.67
C ASN A 107 22.20 -1.91 16.03
N ASP A 108 23.21 -1.37 16.70
CA ASP A 108 24.59 -1.21 16.20
C ASP A 108 24.61 -0.66 14.76
N ASP A 109 25.14 -1.43 13.81
CA ASP A 109 25.22 -1.09 12.39
C ASP A 109 23.95 -1.50 11.60
N SER A 110 22.79 -1.56 12.24
CA SER A 110 21.50 -1.87 11.58
C SER A 110 20.32 -1.10 12.17
N VAL A 111 19.17 -1.15 11.50
CA VAL A 111 17.87 -0.82 12.10
C VAL A 111 16.96 -2.06 12.07
N MET A 112 16.32 -2.34 13.21
CA MET A 112 15.30 -3.36 13.33
C MET A 112 13.93 -2.77 13.01
N ILE A 113 13.16 -3.46 12.16
CA ILE A 113 11.72 -3.24 11.99
C ILE A 113 11.02 -4.30 12.83
N LYS A 114 10.20 -3.89 13.80
CA LYS A 114 9.62 -4.80 14.81
C LYS A 114 8.16 -5.14 14.50
N MET A 115 7.80 -6.39 14.77
CA MET A 115 6.45 -6.89 14.90
C MET A 115 6.17 -7.31 16.36
N PRO A 116 5.68 -6.39 17.22
CA PRO A 116 5.12 -6.74 18.53
C PRO A 116 3.93 -7.71 18.44
N LYS A 117 3.63 -8.40 19.56
CA LYS A 117 2.50 -9.35 19.67
C LYS A 117 1.18 -8.72 19.19
N LYS A 118 0.55 -9.32 18.19
CA LYS A 118 -0.70 -8.90 17.53
C LYS A 118 -0.67 -7.48 16.93
N SER A 119 0.52 -7.03 16.50
CA SER A 119 0.66 -5.87 15.62
C SER A 119 0.51 -6.27 14.14
N THR A 120 0.41 -5.29 13.26
CA THR A 120 0.39 -5.46 11.80
C THR A 120 1.79 -5.50 11.18
N GLY A 121 2.83 -5.53 12.00
CA GLY A 121 4.22 -5.46 11.56
C GLY A 121 4.72 -4.02 11.36
N GLY A 122 5.56 -3.84 10.35
CA GLY A 122 6.13 -2.54 10.00
C GLY A 122 6.87 -2.58 8.66
N VAL A 123 7.16 -1.40 8.11
CA VAL A 123 7.86 -1.24 6.84
C VAL A 123 8.73 0.02 6.86
N ILE A 124 9.89 -0.05 6.22
CA ILE A 124 10.70 1.10 5.81
C ILE A 124 10.57 1.22 4.29
N SER A 125 10.37 2.43 3.77
CA SER A 125 10.27 2.70 2.33
C SER A 125 11.19 3.82 1.88
N SER A 126 11.87 3.67 0.74
CA SER A 126 12.68 4.77 0.17
C SER A 126 11.79 5.94 -0.24
N ASN A 127 12.27 7.15 0.01
CA ASN A 127 11.56 8.38 -0.35
C ASN A 127 11.78 8.77 -1.83
N PHE A 128 12.69 8.08 -2.53
CA PHE A 128 12.97 8.19 -3.96
C PHE A 128 12.57 6.91 -4.70
N TYR A 129 12.33 7.05 -6.00
CA TYR A 129 11.89 5.98 -6.91
C TYR A 129 12.96 5.66 -7.95
N ILE A 130 13.05 4.41 -8.35
CA ILE A 130 14.05 3.82 -9.24
C ILE A 130 13.29 3.40 -10.50
N TRP A 131 13.75 3.81 -11.68
CA TRP A 131 13.17 3.36 -12.95
C TRP A 131 14.26 2.67 -13.74
N TYR A 132 14.35 1.35 -13.53
CA TYR A 132 15.52 0.52 -13.81
C TYR A 132 16.76 0.88 -12.99
N GLY A 133 17.54 -0.13 -12.63
CA GLY A 133 18.67 0.02 -11.72
C GLY A 133 19.12 -1.30 -11.10
N ASN A 134 20.16 -1.20 -10.28
CA ASN A 134 20.62 -2.28 -9.42
C ASN A 134 20.40 -1.87 -7.97
N VAL A 135 19.71 -2.72 -7.20
CA VAL A 135 19.40 -2.49 -5.78
C VAL A 135 19.93 -3.65 -4.96
N LYS A 136 20.87 -3.39 -4.05
CA LYS A 136 21.39 -4.38 -3.09
C LYS A 136 20.90 -4.04 -1.69
N MET A 137 20.34 -5.00 -0.99
CA MET A 137 19.75 -4.85 0.33
C MET A 137 20.44 -5.82 1.27
N LYS A 138 21.23 -5.30 2.22
CA LYS A 138 21.85 -6.13 3.25
C LYS A 138 20.85 -6.31 4.40
N PHE A 139 20.22 -7.48 4.41
CA PHE A 139 18.99 -7.75 5.15
C PHE A 139 19.10 -9.06 5.93
N LYS A 140 18.37 -9.13 7.05
CA LYS A 140 18.23 -10.32 7.89
C LYS A 140 16.76 -10.50 8.24
N THR A 141 16.22 -11.69 8.00
CA THR A 141 14.80 -12.01 8.07
C THR A 141 14.34 -12.25 9.52
N SER A 142 13.06 -12.54 9.69
CA SER A 142 12.44 -13.02 10.93
C SER A 142 12.13 -14.51 10.83
N HIS A 143 11.99 -15.16 11.99
CA HIS A 143 11.55 -16.55 12.13
C HIS A 143 10.09 -16.66 12.61
N ASN A 144 9.66 -17.93 12.80
CA ASN A 144 8.35 -18.45 13.19
C ASN A 144 7.33 -18.58 12.06
N ALA A 145 6.49 -19.62 12.16
CA ALA A 145 5.38 -19.86 11.24
C ALA A 145 4.37 -18.70 11.28
N GLY A 146 3.81 -18.37 10.13
CA GLY A 146 2.90 -17.25 9.93
C GLY A 146 3.58 -15.88 9.88
N VAL A 147 4.90 -15.79 10.01
CA VAL A 147 5.64 -14.53 10.01
C VAL A 147 6.38 -14.40 8.70
N VAL A 148 6.21 -13.27 8.02
CA VAL A 148 6.77 -13.03 6.70
C VAL A 148 7.72 -11.84 6.78
N SER A 149 8.87 -11.99 6.14
CA SER A 149 9.81 -10.89 5.86
C SER A 149 9.76 -10.60 4.36
N ALA A 150 9.85 -9.35 3.94
CA ALA A 150 9.86 -9.01 2.52
C ALA A 150 10.82 -7.87 2.19
N ALA A 151 11.39 -7.93 0.98
CA ALA A 151 12.23 -6.90 0.38
C ALA A 151 11.79 -6.67 -1.07
N ILE A 152 11.13 -5.54 -1.32
CA ILE A 152 10.26 -5.33 -2.48
C ILE A 152 10.67 -4.04 -3.21
N LEU A 153 10.69 -4.07 -4.54
CA LEU A 153 10.60 -2.87 -5.39
C LEU A 153 9.15 -2.68 -5.84
N PHE A 154 8.47 -1.65 -5.36
CA PHE A 154 7.03 -1.45 -5.58
C PHE A 154 6.71 -0.08 -6.19
N SER A 155 5.92 -0.05 -7.28
CA SER A 155 5.56 1.20 -7.96
C SER A 155 4.25 1.82 -7.43
N GLN A 156 3.94 3.05 -7.86
CA GLN A 156 2.63 3.66 -7.59
C GLN A 156 1.46 2.89 -8.22
N VAL A 157 1.70 2.12 -9.28
CA VAL A 157 0.68 1.36 -10.01
C VAL A 157 0.84 -0.14 -9.82
N GLU A 158 1.61 -0.56 -8.82
CA GLU A 158 1.67 -1.95 -8.33
C GLU A 158 2.39 -2.92 -9.29
N ASP A 159 3.26 -2.40 -10.17
CA ASP A 159 4.43 -3.18 -10.58
C ASP A 159 5.28 -3.52 -9.34
N GLU A 160 5.65 -4.80 -9.22
CA GLU A 160 6.32 -5.38 -8.06
C GLU A 160 7.45 -6.33 -8.48
N ILE A 161 8.58 -6.25 -7.77
CA ILE A 161 9.70 -7.19 -7.86
C ILE A 161 10.18 -7.47 -6.44
N ASP A 162 10.04 -8.70 -5.96
CA ASP A 162 10.23 -9.02 -4.55
C ASP A 162 11.23 -10.14 -4.28
N PHE A 163 11.69 -10.13 -3.04
CA PHE A 163 12.09 -11.31 -2.29
C PHE A 163 11.17 -11.44 -1.07
N GLU A 164 10.71 -12.65 -0.77
CA GLU A 164 9.93 -12.96 0.44
C GLU A 164 10.50 -14.16 1.19
N TRP A 165 10.28 -14.19 2.51
CA TRP A 165 10.71 -15.27 3.39
C TRP A 165 9.63 -15.61 4.41
N VAL A 166 9.20 -16.88 4.38
CA VAL A 166 8.34 -17.47 5.39
C VAL A 166 9.19 -17.91 6.58
N GLY A 167 8.91 -17.40 7.78
CA GLY A 167 9.73 -17.60 8.99
C GLY A 167 9.83 -19.05 9.50
N SER A 168 9.12 -20.00 8.91
CA SER A 168 9.30 -21.44 9.12
C SER A 168 10.26 -22.12 8.12
N GLU A 169 10.69 -21.43 7.06
CA GLU A 169 11.55 -21.94 5.97
C GLU A 169 12.87 -21.13 5.89
N LEU A 170 13.68 -21.16 6.97
CA LEU A 170 14.84 -20.27 7.13
C LEU A 170 15.99 -20.46 6.12
N ASP A 171 16.01 -21.56 5.38
CA ASP A 171 16.98 -21.91 4.33
C ASP A 171 16.41 -21.77 2.90
N THR A 172 15.28 -21.08 2.77
CA THR A 172 14.58 -20.85 1.50
C THR A 172 14.27 -19.37 1.33
N THR A 173 14.56 -18.86 0.13
CA THR A 173 14.21 -17.51 -0.32
C THR A 173 13.20 -17.62 -1.44
N GLU A 174 12.06 -16.94 -1.32
CA GLU A 174 11.08 -16.81 -2.39
C GLU A 174 11.39 -15.57 -3.22
N THR A 175 11.02 -15.61 -4.50
CA THR A 175 11.09 -14.50 -5.45
C THR A 175 9.81 -14.49 -6.25
N ASN A 176 9.22 -13.34 -6.45
CA ASN A 176 8.03 -13.17 -7.26
C ASN A 176 8.08 -11.83 -8.02
N PHE A 177 7.07 -11.62 -8.87
CA PHE A 177 6.85 -10.33 -9.52
C PHE A 177 5.38 -10.20 -9.89
N TYR A 178 4.88 -8.97 -9.83
CA TYR A 178 3.56 -8.60 -10.32
C TYR A 178 3.67 -7.42 -11.28
N TYR A 179 2.76 -7.37 -12.24
CA TYR A 179 2.65 -6.27 -13.19
C TYR A 179 1.29 -5.61 -12.99
N GLU A 180 1.27 -4.29 -12.81
CA GLU A 180 0.07 -3.51 -12.49
C GLU A 180 -0.85 -4.14 -11.40
N GLY A 181 -0.30 -4.80 -10.37
CA GLY A 181 -1.08 -5.48 -9.32
C GLY A 181 -1.92 -6.66 -9.81
N ILE A 182 -1.64 -7.20 -11.00
CA ILE A 182 -2.34 -8.36 -11.56
C ILE A 182 -1.75 -9.63 -10.96
N LEU A 183 -2.58 -10.35 -10.21
CA LEU A 183 -2.18 -11.47 -9.38
C LEU A 183 -2.02 -12.76 -10.21
N ASP A 184 -0.77 -13.23 -10.35
CA ASP A 184 -0.47 -14.56 -10.90
C ASP A 184 0.45 -15.37 -9.96
N TYR A 185 -0.15 -16.31 -9.24
CA TYR A 185 0.56 -17.20 -8.31
C TYR A 185 1.52 -18.19 -8.97
N HIS A 186 1.59 -18.26 -10.30
CA HIS A 186 2.58 -19.07 -11.02
C HIS A 186 3.92 -18.34 -11.22
N ASN A 187 3.99 -17.04 -10.93
CA ASN A 187 5.22 -16.25 -11.03
C ASN A 187 6.21 -16.52 -9.88
N GLY A 188 5.76 -17.07 -8.76
CA GLY A 188 6.59 -17.36 -7.59
C GLY A 188 7.64 -18.46 -7.84
N ASN A 189 8.85 -18.29 -7.31
CA ASN A 189 9.92 -19.29 -7.40
C ASN A 189 10.76 -19.32 -6.12
N LYS A 190 11.01 -20.53 -5.60
CA LYS A 190 11.78 -20.79 -4.37
C LYS A 190 13.22 -21.18 -4.70
N SER A 191 14.18 -20.50 -4.07
CA SER A 191 15.62 -20.79 -4.17
C SER A 191 16.19 -21.14 -2.79
N SER A 192 17.07 -22.13 -2.72
CA SER A 192 17.79 -22.43 -1.46
C SER A 192 18.76 -21.30 -1.11
N SER A 193 18.81 -20.96 0.18
CA SER A 193 19.70 -19.95 0.76
C SER A 193 20.41 -20.50 2.01
N ALA A 194 21.40 -19.76 2.50
CA ALA A 194 21.88 -19.98 3.87
C ALA A 194 20.86 -19.42 4.89
N ASN A 195 21.09 -19.62 6.19
CA ASN A 195 20.10 -19.27 7.21
C ASN A 195 19.83 -17.75 7.24
N THR A 196 18.66 -17.37 6.74
CA THR A 196 18.28 -15.99 6.51
C THR A 196 17.99 -15.18 7.78
N TYR A 197 17.76 -15.87 8.92
CA TYR A 197 17.47 -15.27 10.22
C TYR A 197 18.71 -15.08 11.09
N GLU A 198 19.68 -16.00 11.05
CA GLU A 198 20.90 -15.91 11.87
C GLU A 198 21.90 -14.91 11.27
N ASP A 199 22.09 -14.93 9.95
CA ASP A 199 23.10 -14.15 9.23
C ASP A 199 22.50 -13.06 8.34
N PHE A 200 23.25 -11.96 8.15
CA PHE A 200 22.91 -10.97 7.12
C PHE A 200 23.36 -11.45 5.74
N HIS A 201 22.45 -11.40 4.78
CA HIS A 201 22.72 -11.67 3.36
C HIS A 201 22.56 -10.40 2.53
N VAL A 202 23.21 -10.37 1.37
CA VAL A 202 22.99 -9.32 0.36
C VAL A 202 22.03 -9.86 -0.69
N TYR A 203 20.80 -9.38 -0.65
CA TYR A 203 19.78 -9.65 -1.66
C TYR A 203 19.80 -8.53 -2.69
N GLU A 204 19.93 -8.89 -3.96
CA GLU A 204 20.16 -7.93 -5.03
C GLU A 204 19.17 -8.15 -6.17
N ILE A 205 18.57 -7.06 -6.64
CA ILE A 205 17.69 -7.00 -7.80
C ILE A 205 18.41 -6.13 -8.84
N ASP A 206 18.85 -6.76 -9.93
CA ASP A 206 19.37 -6.08 -11.11
C ASP A 206 18.27 -6.03 -12.17
N TRP A 207 17.67 -4.87 -12.37
CA TRP A 207 16.45 -4.69 -13.15
C TRP A 207 16.69 -3.74 -14.34
N THR A 208 16.48 -4.29 -15.54
CA THR A 208 16.66 -3.62 -16.82
C THR A 208 15.35 -3.64 -17.63
N GLN A 209 15.34 -2.99 -18.80
CA GLN A 209 14.20 -3.03 -19.73
C GLN A 209 13.95 -4.44 -20.31
N ASP A 210 14.96 -5.32 -20.31
CA ASP A 210 14.93 -6.62 -20.99
C ASP A 210 14.85 -7.81 -20.00
N GLU A 211 15.46 -7.70 -18.81
CA GLU A 211 15.46 -8.74 -17.78
C GLU A 211 15.62 -8.22 -16.34
N ILE A 212 15.09 -9.01 -15.39
CA ILE A 212 15.33 -8.93 -13.94
C ILE A 212 16.23 -10.10 -13.56
N ASN A 213 17.32 -9.83 -12.85
CA ASN A 213 18.11 -10.84 -12.16
C ASN A 213 17.98 -10.67 -10.65
N TRP A 214 17.61 -11.74 -9.94
CA TRP A 214 17.67 -11.83 -8.49
C TRP A 214 18.97 -12.52 -8.11
N LEU A 215 19.73 -11.92 -7.20
CA LEU A 215 20.99 -12.43 -6.69
C LEU A 215 20.96 -12.54 -5.16
N ILE A 216 21.61 -13.57 -4.63
CA ILE A 216 21.89 -13.75 -3.21
C ILE A 216 23.41 -13.85 -3.05
N ASP A 217 24.00 -12.97 -2.24
CA ASP A 217 25.45 -12.86 -2.01
C ASP A 217 26.28 -12.83 -3.31
N GLY A 218 25.76 -12.12 -4.32
CA GLY A 218 26.39 -11.97 -5.65
C GLY A 218 26.23 -13.18 -6.59
N SER A 219 25.46 -14.20 -6.22
CA SER A 219 25.13 -15.34 -7.08
C SER A 219 23.71 -15.20 -7.63
N VAL A 220 23.54 -15.21 -8.96
CA VAL A 220 22.22 -15.21 -9.61
C VAL A 220 21.46 -16.49 -9.24
N VAL A 221 20.29 -16.33 -8.63
CA VAL A 221 19.37 -17.43 -8.29
C VAL A 221 18.18 -17.51 -9.24
N ARG A 222 17.78 -16.39 -9.85
CA ARG A 222 16.70 -16.31 -10.84
C ARG A 222 16.98 -15.22 -11.88
N THR A 223 16.61 -15.49 -13.12
CA THR A 223 16.47 -14.50 -14.20
C THR A 223 15.04 -14.57 -14.74
N LEU A 224 14.39 -13.43 -14.94
CA LEU A 224 13.14 -13.28 -15.69
C LEU A 224 13.42 -12.37 -16.89
N LYS A 225 13.09 -12.82 -18.10
CA LYS A 225 13.14 -11.94 -19.28
C LYS A 225 11.77 -11.35 -19.55
N LYS A 226 11.74 -10.12 -20.03
CA LYS A 226 10.52 -9.47 -20.51
C LYS A 226 9.82 -10.30 -21.60
N ASP A 227 10.57 -10.95 -22.48
CA ASP A 227 10.00 -11.84 -23.50
C ASP A 227 9.21 -13.03 -22.92
N ASP A 228 9.54 -13.49 -21.70
CA ASP A 228 8.86 -14.60 -21.05
C ASP A 228 7.52 -14.18 -20.40
N THR A 229 7.22 -12.87 -20.29
CA THR A 229 5.97 -12.34 -19.70
C THR A 229 4.90 -11.95 -20.72
N TRP A 230 5.01 -12.43 -21.97
CA TRP A 230 4.02 -12.15 -23.00
C TRP A 230 2.65 -12.75 -22.67
N ASN A 231 1.66 -11.90 -22.37
CA ASN A 231 0.28 -12.32 -22.18
C ASN A 231 -0.52 -12.14 -23.48
N SER A 232 -0.97 -13.26 -24.05
CA SER A 232 -1.72 -13.28 -25.31
C SER A 232 -3.17 -12.77 -25.21
N THR A 233 -3.70 -12.61 -24.00
CA THR A 233 -5.05 -12.08 -23.73
C THR A 233 -5.06 -10.56 -23.69
N SER A 234 -4.10 -9.96 -22.99
CA SER A 234 -3.91 -8.51 -22.90
C SER A 234 -3.08 -7.95 -24.06
N ASN A 235 -2.37 -8.81 -24.81
CA ASN A 235 -1.50 -8.48 -25.94
C ASN A 235 -0.40 -7.47 -25.55
N LYS A 236 0.16 -7.66 -24.35
CA LYS A 236 1.29 -6.90 -23.81
C LYS A 236 2.23 -7.84 -23.05
N TYR A 237 3.44 -7.34 -22.79
CA TYR A 237 4.36 -7.98 -21.85
C TYR A 237 4.00 -7.50 -20.45
N GLU A 238 3.58 -8.42 -19.59
CA GLU A 238 3.20 -8.13 -18.20
C GLU A 238 4.48 -8.17 -17.36
N TYR A 239 5.35 -7.20 -17.61
CA TYR A 239 6.69 -7.06 -17.04
C TYR A 239 6.78 -5.78 -16.19
N PRO A 240 7.33 -5.82 -14.97
CA PRO A 240 7.55 -4.64 -14.14
C PRO A 240 8.39 -3.58 -14.88
N GLN A 241 7.81 -2.42 -15.12
CA GLN A 241 8.34 -1.43 -16.07
C GLN A 241 8.13 0.04 -15.65
N THR A 242 7.52 0.29 -14.50
CA THR A 242 7.24 1.62 -13.95
C THR A 242 8.08 1.94 -12.71
N PRO A 243 8.36 3.22 -12.41
CA PRO A 243 9.24 3.59 -11.30
C PRO A 243 8.81 2.99 -9.94
N THR A 244 9.71 2.28 -9.28
CA THR A 244 9.50 1.57 -8.00
C THR A 244 10.24 2.25 -6.83
N ARG A 245 9.72 2.15 -5.62
CA ARG A 245 10.47 2.45 -4.38
C ARG A 245 10.91 1.15 -3.72
N VAL A 246 12.01 1.19 -2.96
CA VAL A 246 12.39 0.07 -2.09
C VAL A 246 11.45 0.02 -0.89
N GLN A 247 10.93 -1.14 -0.54
CA GLN A 247 10.20 -1.42 0.71
C GLN A 247 10.80 -2.63 1.41
N LEU A 248 11.07 -2.51 2.71
CA LEU A 248 11.62 -3.58 3.55
C LEU A 248 10.68 -3.76 4.74
N SER A 249 10.17 -4.97 4.99
CA SER A 249 9.08 -5.17 5.94
C SER A 249 9.15 -6.48 6.73
N ILE A 250 8.37 -6.51 7.81
CA ILE A 250 7.97 -7.72 8.55
C ILE A 250 6.47 -7.67 8.76
N TRP A 251 5.76 -8.78 8.58
CA TRP A 251 4.30 -8.80 8.71
C TRP A 251 3.69 -10.17 9.05
N PRO A 252 2.45 -10.18 9.59
CA PRO A 252 1.82 -11.40 10.10
C PRO A 252 0.97 -12.12 9.05
N GLY A 253 1.58 -12.73 8.02
CA GLY A 253 0.85 -13.50 7.01
C GLY A 253 -0.08 -14.60 7.58
N GLY A 254 0.33 -15.20 8.69
CA GLY A 254 -0.45 -16.17 9.47
C GLY A 254 -1.41 -15.58 10.51
N ALA A 255 -1.83 -14.32 10.36
CA ALA A 255 -2.85 -13.73 11.21
C ALA A 255 -4.22 -14.47 11.09
N ALA A 256 -5.08 -14.24 12.08
CA ALA A 256 -6.38 -14.90 12.15
C ALA A 256 -7.41 -14.34 11.16
N ASP A 257 -7.20 -13.10 10.73
CA ASP A 257 -7.98 -12.36 9.73
C ASP A 257 -7.36 -12.39 8.32
N SER A 258 -6.14 -12.94 8.16
CA SER A 258 -5.60 -13.26 6.84
C SER A 258 -6.52 -14.22 6.06
N PRO A 259 -6.69 -14.03 4.74
CA PRO A 259 -7.26 -15.04 3.85
C PRO A 259 -6.53 -16.39 3.96
N GLU A 260 -7.22 -17.46 3.56
CA GLU A 260 -6.81 -18.84 3.84
C GLU A 260 -5.51 -19.23 3.11
N GLY A 261 -5.42 -19.02 1.79
CA GLY A 261 -4.20 -19.26 1.00
C GLY A 261 -3.00 -18.49 1.54
N THR A 262 -3.18 -17.19 1.78
CA THR A 262 -2.40 -16.29 2.66
C THR A 262 -1.68 -17.02 3.81
N ARG A 263 -2.49 -17.45 4.77
CA ARG A 263 -2.03 -18.13 5.99
C ARG A 263 -1.41 -19.50 5.71
N GLU A 264 -1.88 -20.24 4.72
CA GLU A 264 -1.31 -21.56 4.36
C GLU A 264 0.09 -21.42 3.75
N TRP A 265 0.31 -20.50 2.81
CA TRP A 265 1.62 -20.17 2.24
C TRP A 265 2.58 -19.66 3.32
N ALA A 266 2.11 -18.80 4.22
CA ALA A 266 2.90 -18.28 5.34
C ALA A 266 3.26 -19.35 6.40
N GLY A 267 3.00 -20.64 6.18
CA GLY A 267 3.35 -21.73 7.09
C GLY A 267 2.35 -21.98 8.22
N GLY A 268 1.17 -21.35 8.18
CA GLY A 268 0.09 -21.53 9.15
C GLY A 268 -0.11 -20.34 10.10
N TYR A 269 -0.78 -20.59 11.23
CA TYR A 269 -1.03 -19.56 12.25
C TYR A 269 0.23 -19.20 13.02
N ILE A 270 0.37 -17.91 13.35
CA ILE A 270 1.40 -17.42 14.28
C ILE A 270 1.12 -17.93 15.70
N ASP A 271 2.11 -18.59 16.30
CA ASP A 271 2.13 -18.84 17.75
C ASP A 271 2.44 -17.54 18.49
N TRP A 272 1.39 -16.81 18.84
CA TRP A 272 1.51 -15.57 19.61
C TRP A 272 2.04 -15.77 21.03
N ASP A 273 2.10 -17.00 21.55
CA ASP A 273 2.64 -17.33 22.88
C ASP A 273 4.10 -17.87 22.83
N ALA A 274 4.73 -17.82 21.65
CA ALA A 274 6.16 -18.05 21.46
C ALA A 274 7.04 -17.13 22.35
N SER A 275 8.24 -17.61 22.69
CA SER A 275 9.16 -16.95 23.63
C SER A 275 9.55 -15.53 23.21
N ASP A 276 9.67 -15.27 21.91
CA ASP A 276 10.03 -13.97 21.35
C ASP A 276 9.08 -12.85 21.79
N PHE A 277 7.80 -13.17 22.01
CA PHE A 277 6.80 -12.22 22.49
C PHE A 277 6.80 -12.02 24.01
N SER A 278 7.65 -12.74 24.74
CA SER A 278 7.91 -12.53 26.17
C SER A 278 9.26 -11.84 26.41
N ASP A 279 10.29 -12.24 25.66
CA ASP A 279 11.64 -11.66 25.63
C ASP A 279 12.22 -11.90 24.23
N PRO A 280 12.48 -10.86 23.40
CA PRO A 280 12.51 -9.42 23.73
C PRO A 280 11.13 -8.72 23.72
N GLY A 281 10.03 -9.42 23.44
CA GLY A 281 8.66 -8.89 23.38
C GLY A 281 8.12 -8.65 21.96
N TYR A 282 8.89 -9.00 20.92
CA TYR A 282 8.59 -8.78 19.52
C TYR A 282 9.44 -9.70 18.63
N LEU A 283 8.96 -9.92 17.40
CA LEU A 283 9.78 -10.41 16.29
C LEU A 283 10.32 -9.22 15.47
N TYR A 284 11.35 -9.42 14.65
CA TYR A 284 11.94 -8.33 13.87
C TYR A 284 12.65 -8.83 12.61
N VAL A 285 12.76 -7.95 11.62
CA VAL A 285 13.76 -8.01 10.54
C VAL A 285 14.80 -6.93 10.78
N ALA A 286 16.02 -7.09 10.27
CA ALA A 286 17.07 -6.09 10.40
C ALA A 286 17.61 -5.64 9.03
N VAL A 287 17.84 -4.35 8.89
CA VAL A 287 18.37 -3.69 7.69
C VAL A 287 19.69 -3.01 8.04
N ASP A 288 20.78 -3.37 7.36
CA ASP A 288 22.08 -2.69 7.50
C ASP A 288 22.19 -1.57 6.46
N THR A 289 22.29 -1.96 5.18
CA THR A 289 22.44 -1.07 4.02
C THR A 289 21.39 -1.32 2.93
N VAL A 290 21.12 -0.26 2.17
CA VAL A 290 20.50 -0.30 0.84
C VAL A 290 21.45 0.41 -0.13
N GLU A 291 21.92 -0.26 -1.17
CA GLU A 291 22.77 0.30 -2.22
C GLU A 291 21.98 0.41 -3.51
N VAL A 292 22.01 1.57 -4.16
CA VAL A 292 21.24 1.85 -5.38
C VAL A 292 22.15 2.40 -6.48
N THR A 293 22.12 1.74 -7.63
CA THR A 293 22.60 2.28 -8.91
C THR A 293 21.40 2.58 -9.78
N CYS A 294 21.19 3.86 -10.13
CA CYS A 294 20.17 4.25 -11.10
C CYS A 294 20.67 3.95 -12.51
N TYR A 295 19.88 3.24 -13.33
CA TYR A 295 20.15 3.11 -14.76
C TYR A 295 19.52 4.27 -15.55
N ASP A 296 19.91 4.39 -16.82
CA ASP A 296 19.27 5.36 -17.72
C ASP A 296 17.81 4.91 -17.99
N PRO A 297 16.85 5.84 -17.92
CA PRO A 297 15.47 5.55 -18.27
C PRO A 297 15.35 5.19 -19.76
N PRO A 298 14.22 4.58 -20.20
CA PRO A 298 13.96 4.25 -21.59
C PRO A 298 14.23 5.42 -22.53
N SER A 299 14.83 5.14 -23.69
CA SER A 299 15.14 6.20 -24.68
C SER A 299 13.88 6.88 -25.26
N THR A 300 12.73 6.22 -25.10
CA THR A 300 11.37 6.66 -25.42
C THR A 300 10.70 7.49 -24.32
N ALA A 301 11.29 7.56 -23.12
CA ALA A 301 10.69 8.21 -21.95
C ALA A 301 10.33 9.68 -22.21
N GLN A 302 9.09 10.04 -21.88
CA GLN A 302 8.60 11.40 -22.04
C GLN A 302 9.32 12.34 -21.06
N THR A 303 9.61 13.57 -21.48
CA THR A 303 10.21 14.59 -20.61
C THR A 303 9.39 15.87 -20.62
N GLU A 304 9.15 16.46 -19.46
CA GLU A 304 8.44 17.73 -19.29
C GLU A 304 9.26 18.73 -18.47
N GLY A 305 9.41 19.93 -19.00
CA GLY A 305 10.10 21.02 -18.32
C GLY A 305 11.63 20.95 -18.44
N ASN A 306 12.33 21.67 -17.55
CA ASN A 306 13.77 21.96 -17.71
C ASN A 306 14.68 21.20 -16.71
N LYS A 307 14.11 20.39 -15.83
CA LYS A 307 14.83 19.59 -14.83
C LYS A 307 14.24 18.18 -14.78
N LYS A 308 15.04 17.22 -14.34
CA LYS A 308 14.59 15.86 -14.03
C LYS A 308 14.57 15.73 -12.51
N VAL A 309 13.40 15.91 -11.88
CA VAL A 309 13.27 15.84 -10.40
C VAL A 309 12.25 14.81 -9.94
N SER A 310 11.33 14.41 -10.81
CA SER A 310 10.27 13.47 -10.48
C SER A 310 9.77 12.68 -11.68
N TYR A 311 9.11 11.56 -11.41
CA TYR A 311 8.28 10.81 -12.35
C TYR A 311 6.80 11.12 -12.10
N ARG A 312 5.99 11.10 -13.15
CA ARG A 312 4.52 11.15 -13.07
C ARG A 312 3.89 10.49 -14.30
N TYR A 313 2.65 10.05 -14.19
CA TYR A 313 1.93 9.49 -15.33
C TYR A 313 1.29 10.59 -16.20
N ASP A 314 1.13 10.31 -17.48
CA ASP A 314 0.46 11.20 -18.43
C ASP A 314 -1.07 11.10 -18.42
N GLY A 315 -1.61 10.07 -17.77
CA GLY A 315 -3.05 9.81 -17.63
C GLY A 315 -3.72 9.16 -18.85
N LYS A 316 -2.96 8.71 -19.86
CA LYS A 316 -3.47 7.95 -21.00
C LYS A 316 -3.35 6.43 -20.82
N GLY A 317 -2.48 6.01 -19.90
CA GLY A 317 -2.19 4.64 -19.51
C GLY A 317 -1.21 4.66 -18.33
N TYR A 318 -0.71 3.49 -17.95
CA TYR A 318 0.18 3.33 -16.79
C TYR A 318 1.42 2.47 -17.10
N ASP A 319 1.61 2.04 -18.35
CA ASP A 319 2.82 1.39 -18.85
C ASP A 319 4.02 2.37 -18.90
N GLU A 320 5.21 1.82 -19.17
CA GLU A 320 6.48 2.56 -19.32
C GLU A 320 6.35 3.81 -20.21
N GLU A 321 5.64 3.69 -21.32
CA GLU A 321 5.41 4.76 -22.30
C GLU A 321 4.59 5.94 -21.77
N ASN A 322 3.84 5.76 -20.68
CA ASN A 322 3.03 6.78 -20.03
C ASN A 322 3.77 7.53 -18.91
N VAL A 323 4.97 7.10 -18.54
CA VAL A 323 5.79 7.73 -17.51
C VAL A 323 6.52 8.96 -18.09
N ILE A 324 6.29 10.11 -17.45
CA ILE A 324 6.94 11.39 -17.75
C ILE A 324 7.97 11.69 -16.66
N ILE A 325 9.22 11.96 -17.07
CA ILE A 325 10.23 12.59 -16.23
C ILE A 325 9.99 14.10 -16.25
N SER A 326 9.70 14.70 -15.11
CA SER A 326 9.25 16.09 -15.01
C SER A 326 10.10 16.98 -14.10
N ASP A 327 9.91 18.29 -14.22
CA ASP A 327 10.43 19.30 -13.30
C ASP A 327 9.48 19.66 -12.14
N LYS A 328 8.36 18.92 -11.99
CA LYS A 328 7.36 19.16 -10.95
C LYS A 328 7.87 18.79 -9.56
N GLY A 329 7.68 19.70 -8.61
CA GLY A 329 8.02 19.50 -7.20
C GLY A 329 7.29 18.31 -6.57
N THR A 330 7.93 17.71 -5.58
CA THR A 330 7.46 16.49 -4.89
C THR A 330 6.91 16.78 -3.50
N VAL A 331 7.03 18.03 -3.04
CA VAL A 331 6.78 18.44 -1.66
C VAL A 331 5.37 19.02 -1.51
N ILE A 332 4.70 18.65 -0.43
CA ILE A 332 3.46 19.27 0.05
C ILE A 332 3.75 20.16 1.25
N LYS A 333 3.07 21.30 1.35
CA LYS A 333 3.25 22.26 2.45
C LYS A 333 2.68 21.78 3.78
N ASP A 334 1.60 21.01 3.72
CA ASP A 334 0.85 20.51 4.87
C ASP A 334 0.05 19.24 4.47
N LEU A 335 -0.40 18.45 5.45
CA LEU A 335 -1.15 17.20 5.21
C LEU A 335 -2.56 17.41 4.63
N GLY A 336 -3.02 18.65 4.45
CA GLY A 336 -4.26 18.96 3.74
C GLY A 336 -4.08 19.13 2.22
N ARG A 337 -2.89 18.85 1.67
CA ARG A 337 -2.56 19.08 0.26
C ARG A 337 -2.55 17.83 -0.59
N THR A 338 -2.63 18.04 -1.89
CA THR A 338 -2.65 17.01 -2.95
C THR A 338 -1.82 17.50 -4.14
N GLY A 339 -1.70 16.69 -5.20
CA GLY A 339 -1.08 17.10 -6.47
C GLY A 339 -1.72 18.35 -7.12
N PHE A 340 -2.95 18.72 -6.73
CA PHE A 340 -3.62 19.92 -7.23
C PHE A 340 -3.19 21.22 -6.54
N ASN A 341 -2.66 21.16 -5.31
CA ASN A 341 -2.55 22.34 -4.44
C ASN A 341 -1.36 22.30 -3.46
N THR A 342 -0.22 21.74 -3.91
CA THR A 342 1.04 21.51 -3.16
C THR A 342 1.40 22.60 -2.14
N GLY A 343 1.18 23.87 -2.48
CA GLY A 343 1.43 25.03 -1.64
C GLY A 343 2.83 25.61 -1.78
N GLU A 344 3.65 25.06 -2.68
CA GLU A 344 4.94 25.64 -3.10
C GLU A 344 4.72 26.87 -4.00
N ASP A 345 3.69 26.83 -4.86
CA ASP A 345 3.33 27.92 -5.77
C ASP A 345 2.26 28.87 -5.18
N GLN A 346 2.72 29.87 -4.42
CA GLN A 346 1.98 31.13 -4.19
C GLN A 346 2.69 32.30 -4.88
N ASN A 347 3.12 32.09 -6.12
CA ASN A 347 3.70 33.14 -6.97
C ASN A 347 3.28 33.06 -8.44
N ASP A 348 2.20 32.33 -8.75
CA ASP A 348 1.54 32.41 -10.06
C ASP A 348 0.20 33.12 -9.95
N ASN A 349 0.12 34.30 -10.58
CA ASN A 349 -1.02 35.20 -10.56
C ASN A 349 -2.11 34.76 -11.56
N SER A 350 -2.70 33.58 -11.34
CA SER A 350 -3.83 33.08 -12.11
C SER A 350 -5.15 33.36 -11.38
N SER A 351 -5.76 34.51 -11.70
CA SER A 351 -7.00 34.95 -11.09
C SER A 351 -8.24 34.30 -11.73
N SER A 352 -8.71 33.18 -11.18
CA SER A 352 -10.02 32.57 -11.51
C SER A 352 -10.99 32.61 -10.31
N LYS A 353 -11.39 33.82 -9.90
CA LYS A 353 -12.53 34.01 -9.00
C LYS A 353 -13.84 33.56 -9.67
N SER A 354 -14.29 32.33 -9.44
CA SER A 354 -15.68 31.93 -9.66
C SER A 354 -16.52 32.34 -8.45
N SER A 355 -17.34 33.37 -8.62
CA SER A 355 -18.18 33.91 -7.55
C SER A 355 -19.33 32.98 -7.18
N ILE A 356 -19.35 32.50 -5.94
CA ILE A 356 -20.53 31.86 -5.34
C ILE A 356 -21.71 32.83 -5.45
N LYS A 357 -22.79 32.41 -6.13
CA LYS A 357 -24.05 33.16 -6.16
C LYS A 357 -25.19 32.28 -5.68
N SER A 358 -25.46 32.38 -4.38
CA SER A 358 -26.57 31.71 -3.71
C SER A 358 -27.92 32.19 -4.25
N SER A 359 -28.81 31.28 -4.62
CA SER A 359 -30.24 31.58 -4.77
C SER A 359 -31.10 30.43 -4.27
N SER A 360 -31.62 30.61 -3.06
CA SER A 360 -32.60 29.74 -2.42
C SER A 360 -33.98 29.85 -3.06
N THR A 361 -34.64 28.72 -3.37
CA THR A 361 -36.10 28.61 -3.11
C THR A 361 -36.56 27.16 -3.00
N SER A 362 -37.25 26.86 -1.91
CA SER A 362 -38.03 25.64 -1.67
C SER A 362 -39.50 25.83 -2.09
N LYS A 363 -40.16 24.81 -2.66
CA LYS A 363 -41.54 24.36 -2.29
C LYS A 363 -42.00 23.12 -3.07
N SER A 364 -43.03 22.46 -2.55
CA SER A 364 -43.40 21.05 -2.82
C SER A 364 -44.78 20.88 -3.46
N ALA A 365 -45.05 19.66 -3.96
CA ALA A 365 -46.38 19.06 -4.27
C ALA A 365 -47.17 19.62 -5.48
N SER A 366 -48.00 18.88 -6.23
CA SER A 366 -48.29 17.41 -6.33
C SER A 366 -49.26 17.10 -7.50
N SER A 367 -49.24 15.86 -8.04
CA SER A 367 -50.32 15.18 -8.83
C SER A 367 -50.72 15.77 -10.22
N SER A 368 -51.18 15.03 -11.25
CA SER A 368 -51.54 13.59 -11.42
C SER A 368 -51.56 13.10 -12.90
N SER A 369 -51.32 11.80 -13.09
CA SER A 369 -51.94 10.86 -14.07
C SER A 369 -51.87 11.08 -15.60
N SER A 370 -51.30 10.11 -16.32
CA SER A 370 -52.08 9.06 -17.04
C SER A 370 -51.18 7.94 -17.61
N SER A 371 -51.71 6.72 -17.72
CA SER A 371 -51.02 5.50 -18.24
C SER A 371 -51.68 5.03 -19.56
N PRO A 372 -51.08 4.09 -20.31
CA PRO A 372 -51.33 2.63 -20.10
C PRO A 372 -50.02 1.79 -20.16
N LYS A 373 -49.84 0.65 -19.46
CA LYS A 373 -50.43 -0.72 -19.64
C LYS A 373 -50.34 -1.25 -21.08
N SER A 374 -49.97 -2.50 -21.38
CA SER A 374 -49.38 -3.65 -20.63
C SER A 374 -48.86 -4.69 -21.70
N THR A 375 -48.29 -5.88 -21.44
CA THR A 375 -48.32 -6.80 -20.29
C THR A 375 -47.09 -7.75 -20.27
N ALA A 376 -46.89 -8.43 -19.14
CA ALA A 376 -45.86 -9.43 -18.81
C ALA A 376 -45.88 -10.78 -19.57
N SER A 377 -44.75 -11.50 -19.52
CA SER A 377 -44.71 -12.93 -19.16
C SER A 377 -43.39 -13.32 -18.47
N SER A 378 -43.46 -14.33 -17.60
CA SER A 378 -42.33 -14.92 -16.89
C SER A 378 -41.64 -16.03 -17.71
N SER A 379 -40.41 -16.43 -17.36
CA SER A 379 -40.16 -17.73 -16.69
C SER A 379 -38.70 -18.21 -16.72
N THR A 380 -38.34 -18.93 -15.65
CA THR A 380 -37.33 -20.01 -15.52
C THR A 380 -35.86 -19.81 -15.93
N ALA A 381 -34.99 -20.11 -14.96
CA ALA A 381 -33.59 -20.46 -15.16
C ALA A 381 -33.41 -21.83 -15.84
N HIS A 382 -32.28 -22.02 -16.51
CA HIS A 382 -31.71 -23.32 -16.84
C HIS A 382 -30.30 -23.39 -16.26
N GLY A 383 -30.06 -24.38 -15.39
CA GLY A 383 -28.70 -24.79 -15.02
C GLY A 383 -28.20 -25.91 -15.93
N PHE A 384 -26.89 -26.11 -15.94
CA PHE A 384 -26.27 -27.34 -16.44
C PHE A 384 -25.30 -27.86 -15.37
N ILE A 385 -25.44 -29.14 -15.04
CA ILE A 385 -24.64 -29.87 -14.04
C ILE A 385 -23.67 -30.77 -14.80
N GLN A 386 -22.47 -30.96 -14.27
CA GLN A 386 -21.76 -32.22 -14.48
C GLN A 386 -21.15 -32.70 -13.16
N ASP A 387 -21.66 -33.83 -12.66
CA ASP A 387 -21.21 -34.48 -11.42
C ASP A 387 -19.89 -35.24 -11.62
N THR A 388 -19.08 -35.30 -10.56
CA THR A 388 -18.52 -36.58 -10.10
C THR A 388 -18.45 -36.63 -8.57
N ASN A 389 -18.97 -37.72 -7.99
CA ASN A 389 -19.01 -37.96 -6.55
C ASN A 389 -17.67 -38.45 -5.98
N THR A 390 -17.38 -38.11 -4.72
CA THR A 390 -17.04 -39.13 -3.70
C THR A 390 -17.31 -38.63 -2.28
N LEU A 391 -17.60 -39.57 -1.36
CA LEU A 391 -17.97 -39.34 0.05
C LEU A 391 -16.72 -39.04 0.92
N SER A 392 -16.76 -38.60 2.19
CA SER A 392 -17.78 -38.84 3.22
C SER A 392 -17.56 -38.01 4.52
N ALA A 393 -18.54 -38.13 5.42
CA ALA A 393 -18.48 -37.96 6.89
C ALA A 393 -18.62 -36.56 7.52
N SER A 394 -19.45 -36.53 8.57
CA SER A 394 -19.96 -35.33 9.26
C SER A 394 -19.22 -35.00 10.55
N ALA A 395 -19.27 -33.73 10.98
CA ALA A 395 -19.22 -33.37 12.39
C ALA A 395 -20.11 -32.14 12.70
N THR A 396 -21.09 -32.32 13.59
CA THR A 396 -21.91 -31.24 14.15
C THR A 396 -21.35 -30.75 15.49
N ALA A 397 -21.18 -29.44 15.67
CA ALA A 397 -21.07 -28.81 16.99
C ALA A 397 -21.55 -27.34 16.94
N SER A 398 -21.86 -26.76 18.11
CA SER A 398 -22.85 -25.68 18.22
C SER A 398 -22.46 -24.54 19.17
N VAL A 399 -22.77 -23.31 18.76
CA VAL A 399 -23.18 -22.10 19.54
C VAL A 399 -22.66 -21.93 20.98
N SER A 400 -21.87 -20.86 21.22
CA SER A 400 -21.78 -20.01 22.45
C SER A 400 -20.51 -19.14 22.36
N SER A 401 -20.38 -17.89 22.83
CA SER A 401 -21.30 -16.92 23.47
C SER A 401 -20.76 -15.49 23.27
N ILE A 402 -21.63 -14.48 23.26
CA ILE A 402 -21.24 -13.05 23.24
C ILE A 402 -20.92 -12.58 24.66
N VAL A 403 -19.79 -11.89 24.86
CA VAL A 403 -19.45 -11.19 26.12
C VAL A 403 -19.29 -9.71 25.83
N SER A 404 -20.17 -8.90 26.41
CA SER A 404 -20.17 -7.44 26.28
C SER A 404 -19.21 -6.80 27.30
N VAL A 405 -18.32 -5.92 26.84
CA VAL A 405 -17.48 -5.08 27.71
C VAL A 405 -17.85 -3.61 27.50
N THR A 406 -18.13 -2.89 28.60
CA THR A 406 -18.45 -1.46 28.59
C THR A 406 -17.20 -0.59 28.80
N PRO A 407 -16.99 0.49 28.03
CA PRO A 407 -15.83 1.36 28.18
C PRO A 407 -16.00 2.39 29.30
N SER A 408 -14.94 2.57 30.09
CA SER A 408 -14.77 3.71 31.01
C SER A 408 -14.16 4.92 30.29
N LYS A 409 -14.44 6.13 30.77
CA LYS A 409 -14.08 7.40 30.11
C LYS A 409 -12.61 7.80 30.36
N GLY A 410 -11.88 8.18 29.31
CA GLY A 410 -10.61 8.89 29.44
C GLY A 410 -9.88 9.15 28.12
N HIS A 411 -9.78 10.43 27.75
CA HIS A 411 -9.04 11.00 26.59
C HIS A 411 -9.56 10.70 25.17
N LEU A 412 -9.26 11.64 24.26
CA LEU A 412 -9.70 11.63 22.86
C LEU A 412 -8.82 10.65 22.08
N ASN A 413 -9.43 9.64 21.45
CA ASN A 413 -8.71 8.56 20.78
C ASN A 413 -8.70 8.74 19.25
N ASN A 414 -7.57 8.36 18.65
CA ASN A 414 -7.32 8.26 17.21
C ASN A 414 -8.10 7.11 16.53
N ALA A 415 -9.41 7.02 16.76
CA ALA A 415 -10.23 5.89 16.32
C ALA A 415 -10.40 5.80 14.79
N SER A 416 -10.18 6.91 14.06
CA SER A 416 -10.35 6.98 12.59
C SER A 416 -9.12 6.52 11.79
N LEU A 417 -7.99 6.21 12.43
CA LEU A 417 -6.80 5.67 11.75
C LEU A 417 -6.74 4.14 11.77
N LEU A 418 -7.45 3.48 12.70
CA LEU A 418 -7.17 2.07 13.01
C LEU A 418 -7.56 1.09 11.89
N GLY A 419 -8.56 1.43 11.08
CA GLY A 419 -8.94 0.66 9.88
C GLY A 419 -7.99 0.84 8.68
N LEU A 420 -6.94 1.65 8.83
CA LEU A 420 -5.99 2.02 7.78
C LEU A 420 -4.61 1.37 7.95
N LEU A 421 -4.40 0.61 9.02
CA LEU A 421 -3.07 0.20 9.50
C LEU A 421 -2.77 -1.29 9.31
N ILE A 422 -3.74 -2.07 8.81
CA ILE A 422 -3.61 -3.53 8.59
C ILE A 422 -3.15 -3.83 7.16
N ALA A 423 -3.63 -3.08 6.17
CA ALA A 423 -3.45 -3.39 4.75
C ALA A 423 -2.02 -3.15 4.22
N PHE A 424 -1.26 -2.22 4.81
CA PHE A 424 0.08 -1.80 4.35
C PHE A 424 1.16 -2.89 4.27
N VAL A 425 0.86 -4.10 4.74
CA VAL A 425 1.66 -5.30 4.45
C VAL A 425 0.82 -6.54 4.15
N SER A 426 -0.50 -6.50 4.36
CA SER A 426 -1.43 -7.61 4.07
C SER A 426 -2.12 -7.50 2.70
N HIS A 427 -1.60 -6.69 1.78
CA HIS A 427 -1.95 -6.72 0.34
C HIS A 427 -0.75 -7.08 -0.56
N PHE A 428 0.44 -7.30 0.02
CA PHE A 428 1.70 -7.47 -0.71
C PHE A 428 2.11 -8.96 -0.86
N ALA A 429 1.16 -9.87 -0.62
CA ALA A 429 1.28 -11.31 -0.89
C ALA A 429 -0.12 -11.92 -1.12
N PHE A 430 -0.94 -11.22 -1.91
CA PHE A 430 -2.29 -11.61 -2.28
C PHE A 430 -2.51 -11.30 -3.75
#